data_AF-X0UHS2-F1
#
_entry.id   AF-X0UHS2-F1
#
_cell.length_a   1.000
_cell.length_b   1.000
_cell.length_c   1.000
_cell.angle_alpha   90.00
_cell.angle_beta   90.00
_cell.angle_gamma   90.00
#
_symmetry.space_group_name_H-M   'P 1'
#
loop_
_entity.id
_entity.type
_entity.pdbx_description
1 polymer ?
#
loop_
_entity_poly.entity_id
_entity_poly.type
_entity_poly.pdbx_seq_one_letter_code
_entity_poly.pdbx_strand_id
1 'polypeptide(L)'
;EAFLDSIQNRKIDQRKISRKSSLSILKDEERTIYIPYMDDHSYALKAALEALGKMAEVMPISDLESLREGQKYTTGRECYPCILTTGDMLKVINENGAKAKKIAFFMGTAQGPCRFGQYRAFQEQVLKRLGYSDIPIISLDSENSYSGYGVKFTKLAWKGIAAIDILRKAQRLIRADEVNKGETDKLYLKYRNRICKLISQERGLKNLMQEAANVLGKVKTENRDKPVVTIVGEIYVRHNPYSNIFIINELERLGVKVELASMREW
;
A
#
# COMPACT_ATOMS: atom_id res chain seq x y z
N GLU A 1 -11.52 6.25 -31.52
CA GLU A 1 -12.48 5.86 -32.57
C GLU A 1 -12.95 4.40 -32.43
N ALA A 2 -12.06 3.40 -32.32
CA ALA A 2 -12.45 1.98 -32.19
C ALA A 2 -13.42 1.62 -31.04
N PHE A 3 -13.44 2.39 -29.93
CA PHE A 3 -14.39 2.15 -28.84
C PHE A 3 -15.82 2.59 -29.19
N LEU A 4 -15.98 3.66 -29.97
CA LEU A 4 -17.30 4.20 -30.33
C LEU A 4 -18.04 3.29 -31.32
N ASP A 5 -17.31 2.64 -32.22
CA ASP A 5 -17.90 1.67 -33.16
C ASP A 5 -18.44 0.42 -32.47
N SER A 6 -17.90 0.05 -31.31
CA SER A 6 -18.34 -1.14 -30.56
C SER A 6 -19.69 -0.99 -29.85
N ILE A 7 -20.21 0.24 -29.75
CA ILE A 7 -21.44 0.58 -29.01
C ILE A 7 -22.60 1.04 -29.90
N GLN A 8 -22.39 1.21 -31.22
CA GLN A 8 -23.43 1.71 -32.14
C GLN A 8 -24.69 0.82 -32.22
N ASN A 9 -24.61 -0.47 -31.87
CA ASN A 9 -25.72 -1.42 -31.96
C ASN A 9 -26.20 -2.01 -30.62
N ARG A 10 -25.78 -1.45 -29.47
CA ARG A 10 -26.29 -1.90 -28.16
C ARG A 10 -27.44 -1.00 -27.70
N LYS A 11 -28.63 -1.59 -27.50
CA LYS A 11 -29.71 -0.94 -26.73
C LYS A 11 -29.17 -0.61 -25.35
N ILE A 12 -29.05 0.68 -25.04
CA ILE A 12 -28.67 1.16 -23.71
C ILE A 12 -29.83 0.80 -22.78
N ASP A 13 -29.65 -0.24 -21.97
CA ASP A 13 -30.60 -0.59 -20.92
C ASP A 13 -30.60 0.55 -19.89
N GLN A 14 -31.63 1.41 -19.95
CA GLN A 14 -31.84 2.53 -19.03
C GLN A 14 -32.30 2.07 -17.63
N ARG A 15 -32.07 0.81 -17.27
CA ARG A 15 -32.17 0.41 -15.86
C ARG A 15 -31.26 1.33 -15.07
N LYS A 16 -31.89 2.19 -14.26
CA LYS A 16 -31.22 2.83 -13.12
C LYS A 16 -30.57 1.71 -12.35
N ILE A 17 -29.28 1.48 -12.57
CA ILE A 17 -28.45 0.77 -11.62
C ILE A 17 -28.55 1.66 -10.40
N SER A 18 -29.42 1.29 -9.45
CA SER A 18 -29.30 1.88 -8.14
C SER A 18 -27.89 1.49 -7.72
N ARG A 19 -26.98 2.47 -7.71
CA ARG A 19 -25.84 2.38 -6.83
C ARG A 19 -26.49 2.30 -5.47
N LYS A 20 -26.83 1.08 -5.03
CA LYS A 20 -26.73 0.76 -3.61
C LYS A 20 -25.29 1.12 -3.32
N SER A 21 -25.08 2.33 -2.81
CA SER A 21 -23.92 2.67 -2.04
C SER A 21 -24.01 1.75 -0.83
N SER A 22 -23.69 0.47 -1.00
CA SER A 22 -23.33 -0.39 0.09
C SER A 22 -21.91 0.00 0.51
N LEU A 23 -21.73 1.28 0.86
CA LEU A 23 -21.10 1.62 2.12
C LEU A 23 -22.10 1.21 3.20
N SER A 24 -22.42 -0.09 3.26
CA SER A 24 -22.44 -0.71 4.56
C SER A 24 -21.00 -0.52 5.02
N ILE A 25 -20.77 0.57 5.74
CA ILE A 25 -19.95 0.52 6.94
C ILE A 25 -20.54 -0.68 7.66
N LEU A 26 -20.06 -1.88 7.29
CA LEU A 26 -20.51 -3.10 7.90
C LEU A 26 -20.13 -2.94 9.36
N LYS A 27 -20.70 -3.79 10.20
CA LYS A 27 -20.21 -3.99 11.56
C LYS A 27 -18.78 -4.56 11.52
N ASP A 28 -17.83 -3.79 10.97
CA ASP A 28 -16.39 -4.06 10.90
C ASP A 28 -15.76 -3.87 12.27
N GLU A 29 -16.54 -3.51 13.29
CA GLU A 29 -16.08 -3.45 14.68
C GLU A 29 -15.52 -4.79 15.18
N GLU A 30 -15.92 -5.91 14.55
CA GLU A 30 -15.39 -7.25 14.89
C GLU A 30 -14.37 -7.80 13.88
N ARG A 31 -14.05 -7.07 12.81
CA ARG A 31 -13.17 -7.55 11.75
C ARG A 31 -11.78 -6.94 11.81
N THR A 32 -10.78 -7.75 11.47
CA THR A 32 -9.41 -7.27 11.23
C THR A 32 -9.29 -6.85 9.77
N ILE A 33 -8.89 -5.59 9.55
CA ILE A 33 -8.68 -5.01 8.22
C ILE A 33 -7.25 -5.30 7.77
N TYR A 34 -7.09 -6.12 6.74
CA TYR A 34 -5.79 -6.45 6.16
C TYR A 34 -5.43 -5.50 5.01
N ILE A 35 -4.26 -4.88 5.10
CA ILE A 35 -3.75 -3.87 4.17
C ILE A 35 -2.60 -4.47 3.37
N PRO A 36 -2.64 -4.45 2.03
CA PRO A 36 -1.51 -4.90 1.23
C PRO A 36 -0.22 -4.15 1.54
N TYR A 37 0.90 -4.87 1.60
CA TYR A 37 2.21 -4.25 1.71
C TYR A 37 2.66 -3.75 0.33
N MET A 38 2.65 -2.43 0.15
CA MET A 38 3.32 -1.80 -1.00
C MET A 38 4.68 -1.24 -0.57
N ASP A 39 4.72 -0.54 0.56
CA ASP A 39 5.90 -0.03 1.26
C ASP A 39 5.50 0.15 2.73
N ASP A 40 6.42 0.65 3.57
CA ASP A 40 6.16 0.94 4.98
C ASP A 40 5.08 2.01 5.19
N HIS A 41 4.67 2.75 4.16
CA HIS A 41 3.51 3.65 4.21
C HIS A 41 2.21 2.90 4.54
N SER A 42 2.12 1.60 4.22
CA SER A 42 0.99 0.76 4.66
C SER A 42 0.86 0.72 6.19
N TYR A 43 1.95 0.86 6.95
CA TYR A 43 1.90 0.96 8.41
C TYR A 43 1.34 2.30 8.92
N ALA A 44 1.42 3.38 8.14
CA ALA A 44 0.73 4.63 8.46
C ALA A 44 -0.78 4.49 8.30
N LEU A 45 -1.24 3.77 7.26
CA LEU A 45 -2.65 3.45 7.08
C LEU A 45 -3.18 2.60 8.24
N LYS A 46 -2.43 1.56 8.64
CA LYS A 46 -2.73 0.75 9.84
C LYS A 46 -2.88 1.64 11.08
N ALA A 47 -1.89 2.47 11.38
CA ALA A 47 -1.91 3.32 12.56
C ALA A 47 -3.09 4.32 12.55
N ALA A 48 -3.46 4.83 11.37
CA ALA A 48 -4.62 5.70 11.23
C ALA A 48 -5.93 4.96 11.50
N LEU A 49 -6.09 3.70 11.04
CA LEU A 49 -7.24 2.87 11.39
C LEU A 49 -7.32 2.57 12.89
N GLU A 50 -6.17 2.28 13.53
CA GLU A 50 -6.08 2.04 14.97
C GLU A 50 -6.50 3.28 15.79
N ALA A 51 -6.16 4.49 15.34
CA ALA A 51 -6.62 5.74 15.96
C ALA A 51 -8.15 5.92 15.92
N LEU A 52 -8.84 5.20 15.02
CA LEU A 52 -10.29 5.16 14.92
C LEU A 52 -10.89 3.94 15.64
N GLY A 53 -10.09 3.20 16.41
CA GLY A 53 -10.53 2.01 17.14
C GLY A 53 -10.78 0.79 16.25
N LYS A 54 -10.23 0.75 15.03
CA LYS A 54 -10.36 -0.39 14.12
C LYS A 54 -9.16 -1.34 14.27
N MET A 55 -9.43 -2.64 14.22
CA MET A 55 -8.37 -3.65 14.13
C MET A 55 -7.79 -3.66 12.72
N ALA A 56 -6.48 -3.53 12.58
CA ALA A 56 -5.83 -3.52 11.29
C ALA A 56 -4.46 -4.22 11.30
N GLU A 57 -4.13 -4.85 10.19
CA GLU A 57 -2.88 -5.56 9.98
C GLU A 57 -2.33 -5.28 8.59
N VAL A 58 -1.02 -5.10 8.48
CA VAL A 58 -0.37 -5.00 7.17
C VAL A 58 0.05 -6.42 6.79
N MET A 59 -0.38 -6.86 5.61
CA MET A 59 -0.03 -8.18 5.09
C MET A 59 1.50 -8.32 4.95
N PRO A 60 2.05 -9.53 4.98
CA PRO A 60 3.45 -9.76 4.68
C PRO A 60 3.85 -9.19 3.31
N ILE A 61 5.15 -8.96 3.11
CA ILE A 61 5.69 -8.64 1.78
C ILE A 61 5.30 -9.80 0.84
N SER A 62 4.79 -9.47 -0.35
CA SER A 62 4.44 -10.46 -1.35
C SER A 62 5.63 -11.38 -1.65
N ASP A 63 5.35 -12.62 -2.01
CA ASP A 63 6.37 -13.62 -2.33
C ASP A 63 5.95 -14.52 -3.49
N LEU A 64 6.69 -15.62 -3.69
CA LEU A 64 6.39 -16.59 -4.74
C LEU A 64 5.03 -17.26 -4.53
N GLU A 65 4.61 -17.45 -3.29
CA GLU A 65 3.28 -17.98 -3.00
C GLU A 65 2.21 -16.96 -3.37
N SER A 66 2.41 -15.67 -3.05
CA SER A 66 1.50 -14.60 -3.46
C SER A 66 1.33 -14.60 -4.99
N LEU A 67 2.44 -14.72 -5.73
CA LEU A 67 2.38 -14.80 -7.19
C LEU A 67 1.60 -16.03 -7.66
N ARG A 68 1.90 -17.22 -7.12
CA ARG A 68 1.25 -18.48 -7.51
C ARG A 68 -0.24 -18.48 -7.20
N GLU A 69 -0.65 -18.01 -6.03
CA GLU A 69 -2.06 -17.92 -5.65
C GLU A 69 -2.82 -16.94 -6.57
N GLY A 70 -2.23 -15.77 -6.86
CA GLY A 70 -2.83 -14.80 -7.78
C GLY A 70 -2.96 -15.33 -9.21
N GLN A 71 -1.96 -16.09 -9.70
CA GLN A 71 -1.94 -16.67 -11.04
C GLN A 71 -3.04 -17.70 -11.30
N LYS A 72 -3.53 -18.39 -10.26
CA LYS A 72 -4.65 -19.34 -10.40
C LYS A 72 -5.95 -18.69 -10.89
N TYR A 73 -6.11 -17.38 -10.68
CA TYR A 73 -7.36 -16.65 -10.94
C TYR A 73 -7.19 -15.49 -11.93
N THR A 74 -6.01 -15.35 -12.51
CA THR A 74 -5.66 -14.30 -13.47
C THR A 74 -5.29 -14.92 -14.81
N THR A 75 -5.34 -14.12 -15.87
CA THR A 75 -5.06 -14.57 -17.25
C THR A 75 -3.72 -14.06 -17.79
N GLY A 76 -2.98 -13.31 -16.96
CA GLY A 76 -1.76 -12.60 -17.36
C GLY A 76 -2.03 -11.28 -18.10
N ARG A 77 -3.30 -10.87 -18.23
CA ARG A 77 -3.70 -9.58 -18.81
C ARG A 77 -3.88 -8.51 -17.74
N GLU A 78 -3.98 -8.92 -16.49
CA GLU A 78 -4.06 -8.09 -15.31
C GLU A 78 -2.70 -7.45 -15.02
N CYS A 79 -2.70 -6.26 -14.42
CA CYS A 79 -1.46 -5.64 -13.98
C CYS A 79 -0.79 -6.51 -12.91
N TYR A 80 0.54 -6.60 -12.92
CA TYR A 80 1.30 -7.43 -11.97
C TYR A 80 0.94 -7.18 -10.48
N PRO A 81 0.73 -5.91 -10.02
CA PRO A 81 0.25 -5.65 -8.66
C PRO A 81 -1.13 -6.24 -8.35
N CYS A 82 -2.02 -6.35 -9.33
CA CYS A 82 -3.33 -6.98 -9.15
C CYS A 82 -3.19 -8.48 -8.87
N ILE A 83 -2.24 -9.13 -9.56
CA ILE A 83 -1.92 -10.54 -9.35
C ILE A 83 -1.39 -10.74 -7.92
N LEU A 84 -0.37 -9.96 -7.52
CA LEU A 84 0.25 -10.06 -6.20
C LEU A 84 -0.73 -9.78 -5.07
N THR A 85 -1.45 -8.66 -5.13
CA THR A 85 -2.38 -8.29 -4.04
C THR A 85 -3.55 -9.25 -3.94
N THR A 86 -4.03 -9.82 -5.05
CA THR A 86 -5.03 -10.91 -5.01
C THR A 86 -4.45 -12.14 -4.31
N GLY A 87 -3.21 -12.52 -4.63
CA GLY A 87 -2.53 -13.63 -3.96
C GLY A 87 -2.31 -13.41 -2.48
N ASP A 88 -1.90 -12.21 -2.07
CA ASP A 88 -1.73 -11.84 -0.66
C ASP A 88 -3.05 -12.00 0.13
N MET A 89 -4.18 -11.58 -0.46
CA MET A 89 -5.51 -11.79 0.15
C MET A 89 -5.84 -13.28 0.32
N LEU A 90 -5.53 -14.10 -0.68
CA LEU A 90 -5.79 -15.55 -0.64
C LEU A 90 -4.92 -16.25 0.42
N LYS A 91 -3.66 -15.84 0.56
CA LYS A 91 -2.78 -16.34 1.64
C LYS A 91 -3.37 -16.04 3.01
N VAL A 92 -3.80 -14.81 3.24
CA VAL A 92 -4.45 -14.41 4.50
C VAL A 92 -5.69 -15.26 4.79
N ILE A 93 -6.52 -15.54 3.78
CA ILE A 93 -7.69 -16.42 3.93
C ILE A 93 -7.25 -17.85 4.30
N ASN A 94 -6.27 -18.40 3.59
CA ASN A 94 -5.78 -19.76 3.82
C ASN A 94 -5.18 -19.93 5.22
N GLU A 95 -4.39 -18.97 5.69
CA GLU A 95 -3.77 -18.98 7.01
C GLU A 95 -4.78 -18.86 8.15
N ASN A 96 -5.87 -18.11 7.95
CA ASN A 96 -6.89 -17.89 8.97
C ASN A 96 -8.01 -18.96 8.97
N GLY A 97 -8.16 -19.72 7.89
CA GLY A 97 -9.12 -20.81 7.75
C GLY A 97 -10.54 -20.42 8.17
N ALA A 98 -11.09 -21.10 9.19
CA ALA A 98 -12.44 -20.85 9.70
C ALA A 98 -12.65 -19.44 10.30
N LYS A 99 -11.59 -18.68 10.59
CA LYS A 99 -11.67 -17.29 11.05
C LYS A 99 -11.85 -16.27 9.91
N ALA A 100 -11.92 -16.71 8.66
CA ALA A 100 -12.11 -15.84 7.49
C ALA A 100 -13.32 -14.89 7.61
N LYS A 101 -14.37 -15.27 8.34
CA LYS A 101 -15.55 -14.40 8.58
C LYS A 101 -15.23 -13.12 9.36
N LYS A 102 -14.10 -13.08 10.08
CA LYS A 102 -13.60 -11.92 10.83
C LYS A 102 -12.58 -11.09 10.04
N ILE A 103 -12.46 -11.33 8.72
CA ILE A 103 -11.50 -10.63 7.86
C ILE A 103 -12.24 -9.58 7.04
N ALA A 104 -11.60 -8.43 6.88
CA ALA A 104 -11.90 -7.46 5.84
C ALA A 104 -10.58 -7.14 5.12
N PHE A 105 -10.63 -6.82 3.83
CA PHE A 105 -9.45 -6.36 3.09
C PHE A 105 -9.55 -4.87 2.80
N PHE A 106 -8.41 -4.19 2.78
CA PHE A 106 -8.29 -2.84 2.23
C PHE A 106 -7.74 -2.91 0.81
N MET A 107 -8.37 -2.22 -0.13
CA MET A 107 -7.82 -2.00 -1.47
C MET A 107 -8.11 -0.57 -1.92
N GLY A 108 -7.06 0.21 -2.15
CA GLY A 108 -7.20 1.54 -2.73
C GLY A 108 -7.86 1.46 -4.11
N THR A 109 -8.48 2.57 -4.52
CA THR A 109 -9.02 2.72 -5.86
C THR A 109 -8.74 4.13 -6.35
N ALA A 110 -8.61 4.29 -7.66
CA ALA A 110 -8.43 5.59 -8.29
C ALA A 110 -9.29 5.67 -9.55
N GLN A 111 -9.82 6.86 -9.81
CA GLN A 111 -10.46 7.19 -11.08
C GLN A 111 -9.40 7.82 -11.99
N GLY A 112 -8.82 7.00 -12.87
CA GLY A 112 -7.78 7.43 -13.80
C GLY A 112 -7.65 6.43 -14.95
N PRO A 113 -6.75 6.69 -15.92
CA PRO A 113 -6.55 5.78 -17.04
C PRO A 113 -5.94 4.44 -16.63
N CYS A 114 -5.40 4.35 -15.41
CA CYS A 114 -4.83 3.13 -14.85
C CYS A 114 -5.93 2.12 -14.47
N ARG A 115 -5.63 0.83 -14.66
CA ARG A 115 -6.52 -0.28 -14.25
C ARG A 115 -6.66 -0.45 -12.74
N PHE A 116 -5.93 0.33 -11.93
CA PHE A 116 -6.02 0.28 -10.46
C PHE A 116 -7.45 0.44 -9.94
N GLY A 117 -8.26 1.30 -10.58
CA GLY A 117 -9.68 1.47 -10.24
C GLY A 117 -10.55 0.20 -10.41
N GLN A 118 -10.03 -0.82 -11.09
CA GLN A 118 -10.72 -2.10 -11.33
C GLN A 118 -10.26 -3.22 -10.37
N TYR A 119 -9.22 -3.00 -9.55
CA TYR A 119 -8.65 -4.07 -8.71
C TYR A 119 -9.67 -4.60 -7.71
N ARG A 120 -10.37 -3.70 -7.02
CA ARG A 120 -11.43 -4.05 -6.08
C ARG A 120 -12.50 -4.93 -6.73
N ALA A 121 -13.04 -4.50 -7.87
CA ALA A 121 -14.11 -5.23 -8.55
C ALA A 121 -13.62 -6.62 -9.02
N PHE A 122 -12.39 -6.71 -9.52
CA PHE A 122 -11.77 -7.97 -9.88
C PHE A 122 -11.63 -8.90 -8.66
N GLN A 123 -11.09 -8.39 -7.54
CA GLN A 123 -10.88 -9.17 -6.31
C GLN A 123 -12.20 -9.62 -5.69
N GLU A 124 -13.23 -8.76 -5.66
CA GLU A 124 -14.58 -9.14 -5.22
C GLU A 124 -15.15 -10.29 -6.07
N GLN A 125 -14.90 -10.29 -7.40
CA GLN A 125 -15.30 -11.40 -8.27
C GLN A 125 -14.53 -12.69 -7.97
N VAL A 126 -13.22 -12.60 -7.70
CA VAL A 126 -12.40 -13.76 -7.31
C VAL A 126 -12.92 -14.34 -5.98
N LEU A 127 -13.09 -13.51 -4.96
CA LEU A 127 -13.61 -13.94 -3.65
C LEU A 127 -15.00 -14.58 -3.78
N LYS A 128 -15.90 -13.98 -4.58
CA LYS A 128 -17.23 -14.55 -4.84
C LYS A 128 -17.15 -15.93 -5.49
N ARG A 129 -16.28 -16.13 -6.48
CA ARG A 129 -16.10 -17.43 -7.16
C ARG A 129 -15.58 -18.51 -6.21
N LEU A 130 -14.82 -18.11 -5.20
CA LEU A 130 -14.25 -18.99 -4.19
C LEU A 130 -15.16 -19.22 -2.97
N GLY A 131 -16.37 -18.65 -2.97
CA GLY A 131 -17.33 -18.77 -1.86
C GLY A 131 -17.07 -17.82 -0.69
N TYR A 132 -16.19 -16.82 -0.85
CA TYR A 132 -15.85 -15.80 0.15
C TYR A 132 -16.57 -14.46 -0.10
N SER A 133 -17.80 -14.50 -0.62
CA SER A 133 -18.56 -13.28 -0.95
C SER A 133 -18.94 -12.42 0.26
N ASP A 134 -18.81 -12.97 1.48
CA ASP A 134 -19.08 -12.30 2.75
C ASP A 134 -17.87 -11.52 3.30
N ILE A 135 -16.68 -11.69 2.73
CA ILE A 135 -15.48 -10.93 3.08
C ILE A 135 -15.51 -9.58 2.35
N PRO A 136 -15.64 -8.45 3.05
CA PRO A 136 -15.69 -7.14 2.41
C PRO A 136 -14.30 -6.69 1.95
N ILE A 137 -14.25 -6.03 0.79
CA ILE A 137 -13.09 -5.23 0.38
C ILE A 137 -13.44 -3.75 0.56
N ILE A 138 -12.88 -3.16 1.61
CA ILE A 138 -13.00 -1.75 1.93
C ILE A 138 -12.12 -0.98 0.97
N SER A 139 -12.72 -0.03 0.27
CA SER A 139 -12.02 0.81 -0.69
C SER A 139 -12.24 2.27 -0.36
N LEU A 140 -11.15 3.01 -0.33
CA LEU A 140 -11.17 4.45 -0.19
C LEU A 140 -10.78 5.04 -1.54
N ASP A 141 -11.59 5.99 -2.00
CA ASP A 141 -11.39 6.69 -3.24
C ASP A 141 -11.07 8.17 -2.98
N SER A 142 -10.38 8.80 -3.93
CA SER A 142 -9.95 10.19 -3.83
C SER A 142 -11.11 11.20 -3.90
N GLU A 143 -12.22 10.86 -4.56
CA GLU A 143 -13.38 11.76 -4.71
C GLU A 143 -14.24 11.83 -3.44
N ASN A 144 -14.29 10.74 -2.68
CA ASN A 144 -14.92 10.70 -1.37
C ASN A 144 -13.97 11.23 -0.29
N SER A 145 -12.78 11.76 -0.61
CA SER A 145 -11.79 12.24 0.38
C SER A 145 -11.35 11.16 1.38
N TYR A 146 -11.35 9.88 0.99
CA TYR A 146 -11.18 8.74 1.92
C TYR A 146 -12.26 8.72 3.04
N SER A 147 -13.45 9.27 2.77
CA SER A 147 -14.56 9.49 3.75
C SER A 147 -15.24 8.23 4.24
N GLY A 148 -14.88 7.03 3.75
CA GLY A 148 -15.32 5.78 4.37
C GLY A 148 -15.03 5.71 5.88
N TYR A 149 -13.99 6.43 6.33
CA TYR A 149 -13.63 6.60 7.74
C TYR A 149 -13.56 8.07 8.20
N GLY A 150 -14.02 9.01 7.37
CA GLY A 150 -14.10 10.44 7.67
C GLY A 150 -12.77 11.21 7.64
N VAL A 151 -12.88 12.55 7.71
CA VAL A 151 -11.75 13.51 7.58
C VAL A 151 -10.61 13.26 8.58
N LYS A 152 -10.95 12.73 9.77
CA LYS A 152 -9.97 12.39 10.80
C LYS A 152 -8.99 11.31 10.31
N PHE A 153 -9.50 10.23 9.74
CA PHE A 153 -8.68 9.17 9.15
C PHE A 153 -7.77 9.74 8.06
N THR A 154 -8.33 10.49 7.11
CA THR A 154 -7.59 11.08 5.98
C THR A 154 -6.42 11.93 6.46
N LYS A 155 -6.64 12.79 7.46
CA LYS A 155 -5.59 13.64 8.04
C LYS A 155 -4.49 12.83 8.72
N LEU A 156 -4.85 11.79 9.48
CA LEU A 156 -3.89 10.95 10.18
C LEU A 156 -3.07 10.08 9.21
N ALA A 157 -3.74 9.44 8.26
CA ALA A 157 -3.12 8.65 7.20
C ALA A 157 -2.12 9.51 6.41
N TRP A 158 -2.55 10.68 5.92
CA TRP A 158 -1.68 11.56 5.14
C TRP A 158 -0.47 12.06 5.94
N LYS A 159 -0.66 12.45 7.21
CA LYS A 159 0.46 12.83 8.09
C LYS A 159 1.48 11.71 8.23
N GLY A 160 1.03 10.48 8.44
CA GLY A 160 1.89 9.31 8.56
C GLY A 160 2.61 8.97 7.25
N ILE A 161 1.87 8.94 6.13
CA ILE A 161 2.39 8.70 4.78
C ILE A 161 3.49 9.72 4.44
N ALA A 162 3.22 11.01 4.62
CA ALA A 162 4.20 12.06 4.34
C ALA A 162 5.45 11.97 5.23
N ALA A 163 5.28 11.66 6.52
CA ALA A 163 6.40 11.51 7.44
C ALA A 163 7.28 10.30 7.09
N ILE A 164 6.67 9.14 6.78
CA ILE A 164 7.37 7.93 6.35
C ILE A 164 8.07 8.15 5.01
N ASP A 165 7.45 8.87 4.07
CA ASP A 165 8.05 9.19 2.77
C ASP A 165 9.33 10.03 2.91
N ILE A 166 9.29 11.06 3.75
CA ILE A 166 10.48 11.89 4.07
C ILE A 166 11.56 11.03 4.72
N LEU A 167 11.19 10.21 5.72
CA LEU A 167 12.12 9.35 6.44
C LEU A 167 12.76 8.31 5.52
N ARG A 168 11.97 7.74 4.59
CA ARG A 168 12.44 6.76 3.60
C ARG A 168 13.40 7.40 2.60
N LYS A 169 13.13 8.64 2.16
CA LYS A 169 14.06 9.40 1.31
C LYS A 169 15.39 9.64 2.03
N ALA A 170 15.36 10.09 3.29
CA ALA A 170 16.56 10.29 4.09
C ALA A 170 17.34 8.98 4.29
N GLN A 171 16.65 7.87 4.57
CA GLN A 171 17.25 6.55 4.71
C GLN A 171 18.04 6.15 3.45
N ARG A 172 17.46 6.23 2.25
CA ARG A 172 18.16 5.83 1.02
C ARG A 172 19.41 6.67 0.76
N LEU A 173 19.31 7.99 0.98
CA LEU A 173 20.44 8.91 0.81
C LEU A 173 21.60 8.59 1.77
N ILE A 174 21.29 8.31 3.04
CA ILE A 174 22.33 8.05 4.06
C ILE A 174 22.87 6.62 3.94
N ARG A 175 22.00 5.62 3.78
CA ARG A 175 22.34 4.18 3.74
C ARG A 175 23.35 3.86 2.63
N ALA A 176 23.19 4.50 1.46
CA ALA A 176 24.12 4.31 0.36
C ALA A 176 25.57 4.61 0.75
N ASP A 177 25.79 5.59 1.65
CA ASP A 177 27.11 6.07 2.07
C ASP A 177 27.49 5.70 3.51
N GLU A 178 26.64 5.00 4.25
CA GLU A 178 26.93 4.71 5.66
C GLU A 178 28.21 3.87 5.83
N VAL A 179 29.04 4.26 6.81
CA VAL A 179 30.24 3.52 7.23
C VAL A 179 29.83 2.25 7.98
N ASN A 180 28.92 2.38 8.95
CA ASN A 180 28.44 1.26 9.75
C ASN A 180 27.20 0.65 9.08
N LYS A 181 27.38 -0.43 8.32
CA LYS A 181 26.28 -1.07 7.58
C LYS A 181 25.11 -1.46 8.48
N GLY A 182 23.90 -1.06 8.09
CA GLY A 182 22.65 -1.29 8.80
C GLY A 182 22.34 -0.30 9.92
N GLU A 183 23.19 0.69 10.20
CA GLU A 183 22.91 1.73 11.21
C GLU A 183 21.68 2.56 10.79
N THR A 184 21.64 2.99 9.53
CA THR A 184 20.55 3.80 8.99
C THR A 184 19.23 3.03 8.99
N ASP A 185 19.25 1.74 8.64
CA ASP A 185 18.06 0.87 8.63
C ASP A 185 17.49 0.69 10.04
N LYS A 186 18.34 0.50 11.05
CA LYS A 186 17.92 0.42 12.47
C LYS A 186 17.25 1.72 12.92
N LEU A 187 17.85 2.87 12.59
CA LEU A 187 17.29 4.18 12.91
C LEU A 187 15.96 4.41 12.18
N TYR A 188 15.91 4.09 10.88
CA TYR A 188 14.69 4.17 10.08
C TYR A 188 13.54 3.39 10.73
N LEU A 189 13.75 2.10 11.05
CA LEU A 189 12.73 1.26 11.67
C LEU A 189 12.28 1.81 13.03
N LYS A 190 13.23 2.29 13.85
CA LYS A 190 12.93 2.94 15.14
C LYS A 190 11.99 4.14 14.93
N TYR A 191 12.30 5.05 14.01
CA TYR A 191 11.50 6.25 13.80
C TYR A 191 10.18 5.96 13.07
N ARG A 192 10.14 5.03 12.11
CA ARG A 192 8.89 4.57 11.48
C ARG A 192 7.91 4.02 12.52
N ASN A 193 8.38 3.17 13.43
CA ASN A 193 7.53 2.62 14.50
C ASN A 193 7.05 3.70 15.47
N ARG A 194 7.90 4.70 15.79
CA ARG A 194 7.49 5.85 16.61
C ARG A 194 6.48 6.75 15.90
N ILE A 195 6.61 6.95 14.59
CA ILE A 195 5.63 7.68 13.77
C ILE A 195 4.28 6.97 13.85
N CYS A 196 4.24 5.66 13.57
CA CYS A 196 3.00 4.87 13.66
C CYS A 196 2.38 4.95 15.06
N LYS A 197 3.16 4.83 16.13
CA LYS A 197 2.67 4.97 17.50
C LYS A 197 2.07 6.35 17.80
N LEU A 198 2.67 7.42 17.31
CA LEU A 198 2.11 8.77 17.51
C LEU A 198 0.85 8.99 16.66
N ILE A 199 0.81 8.45 15.44
CA ILE A 199 -0.40 8.50 14.60
C ILE A 199 -1.56 7.76 15.26
N SER A 200 -1.36 6.56 15.80
CA SER A 200 -2.41 5.79 16.48
C SER A 200 -2.91 6.45 17.76
N GLN A 201 -2.09 7.31 18.38
CA GLN A 201 -2.43 8.11 19.56
C GLN A 201 -2.90 9.54 19.22
N GLU A 202 -3.09 9.86 17.94
CA GLU A 202 -3.49 11.19 17.45
C GLU A 202 -2.54 12.34 17.86
N ARG A 203 -1.26 12.03 18.07
CA ARG A 203 -0.24 12.98 18.50
C ARG A 203 0.50 13.61 17.32
N GLY A 204 1.01 14.82 17.54
CA GLY A 204 1.81 15.56 16.55
C GLY A 204 3.19 14.93 16.30
N LEU A 205 3.66 15.00 15.06
CA LEU A 205 4.94 14.40 14.62
C LEU A 205 6.13 15.38 14.63
N LYS A 206 5.91 16.69 14.77
CA LYS A 206 6.93 17.73 14.56
C LYS A 206 8.23 17.46 15.35
N ASN A 207 8.13 17.27 16.66
CA ASN A 207 9.30 17.05 17.52
C ASN A 207 10.00 15.73 17.17
N LEU A 208 9.23 14.67 16.86
CA LEU A 208 9.79 13.38 16.46
C LEU A 208 10.56 13.49 15.14
N MET A 209 10.04 14.24 14.16
CA MET A 209 10.71 14.43 12.87
C MET A 209 11.98 15.28 13.00
N GLN A 210 11.98 16.29 13.88
CA GLN A 210 13.19 17.06 14.20
C GLN A 210 14.25 16.17 14.88
N GLU A 211 13.83 15.34 15.82
CA GLU A 211 14.72 14.36 16.46
C GLU A 211 15.30 13.38 15.43
N ALA A 212 14.45 12.83 14.55
CA ALA A 212 14.86 11.91 13.50
C ALA A 212 15.88 12.55 12.56
N ALA A 213 15.65 13.80 12.13
CA ALA A 213 16.59 14.54 11.28
C ALA A 213 17.95 14.73 11.98
N ASN A 214 17.95 15.10 13.26
CA ASN A 214 19.18 15.29 14.04
C ASN A 214 19.97 13.99 14.23
N VAL A 215 19.29 12.87 14.45
CA VAL A 215 19.95 11.57 14.68
C VAL A 215 20.45 10.98 13.36
N LEU A 216 19.64 11.01 12.30
CA LEU A 216 20.04 10.55 10.97
C LEU A 216 21.18 11.40 10.40
N GLY A 217 21.17 12.71 10.63
CA GLY A 217 22.25 13.61 10.20
C GLY A 217 23.59 13.39 10.90
N LYS A 218 23.64 12.57 11.95
CA LYS A 218 24.87 12.19 12.68
C LYS A 218 25.41 10.82 12.27
N VAL A 219 24.70 10.08 11.42
CA VAL A 219 25.19 8.80 10.90
C VAL A 219 26.49 9.05 10.14
N LYS A 220 27.52 8.27 10.45
CA LYS A 220 28.83 8.41 9.80
C LYS A 220 28.74 7.93 8.36
N THR A 221 29.03 8.81 7.41
CA THR A 221 29.01 8.51 5.97
C THR A 221 30.37 8.69 5.32
N GLU A 222 30.64 7.91 4.28
CA GLU A 222 31.74 8.11 3.36
C GLU A 222 31.22 8.90 2.16
N ASN A 223 31.64 10.15 2.03
CA ASN A 223 31.25 10.99 0.89
C ASN A 223 32.02 10.56 -0.36
N ARG A 224 31.57 9.46 -0.98
CA ARG A 224 32.07 8.98 -2.26
C ARG A 224 31.17 9.51 -3.37
N ASP A 225 31.79 9.94 -4.47
CA ASP A 225 31.08 10.22 -5.70
C ASP A 225 30.55 8.89 -6.28
N LYS A 226 29.23 8.66 -6.10
CA LYS A 226 28.54 7.44 -6.52
C LYS A 226 27.50 7.81 -7.57
N PRO A 227 27.34 7.01 -8.63
CA PRO A 227 26.28 7.24 -9.59
C PRO A 227 24.92 7.22 -8.91
N VAL A 228 24.04 8.12 -9.34
CA VAL A 228 22.65 8.20 -8.87
C VAL A 228 21.74 7.68 -9.97
N VAL A 229 20.84 6.76 -9.62
CA VAL A 229 19.83 6.19 -10.52
C VAL A 229 18.44 6.46 -9.95
N THR A 230 17.57 7.04 -10.76
CA THR A 230 16.16 7.22 -10.43
C THR A 230 15.34 6.09 -11.03
N ILE A 231 14.60 5.37 -10.19
CA ILE A 231 13.67 4.34 -10.65
C ILE A 231 12.29 4.97 -10.82
N VAL A 232 11.77 4.89 -12.05
CA VAL A 232 10.44 5.36 -12.45
C VAL A 232 9.60 4.18 -12.95
N GLY A 233 8.29 4.33 -12.93
CA GLY A 233 7.37 3.29 -13.41
C GLY A 233 6.13 3.18 -12.55
N GLU A 234 5.49 2.01 -12.64
CA GLU A 234 4.29 1.69 -11.87
C GLU A 234 4.60 1.73 -10.36
N ILE A 235 3.76 2.43 -9.59
CA ILE A 235 4.04 2.79 -8.19
C ILE A 235 4.18 1.55 -7.30
N TYR A 236 3.32 0.56 -7.45
CA TYR A 236 3.41 -0.65 -6.64
C TYR A 236 4.68 -1.42 -6.97
N VAL A 237 4.99 -1.60 -8.26
CA VAL A 237 6.22 -2.29 -8.69
C VAL A 237 7.45 -1.58 -8.14
N ARG A 238 7.50 -0.26 -8.24
CA ARG A 238 8.61 0.56 -7.77
C ARG A 238 8.88 0.40 -6.27
N HIS A 239 7.85 0.23 -5.46
CA HIS A 239 7.96 0.25 -3.99
C HIS A 239 8.00 -1.15 -3.35
N ASN A 240 7.24 -2.12 -3.85
CA ASN A 240 7.16 -3.46 -3.25
C ASN A 240 8.43 -4.28 -3.61
N PRO A 241 9.24 -4.71 -2.62
CA PRO A 241 10.54 -5.33 -2.87
C PRO A 241 10.48 -6.61 -3.73
N TYR A 242 9.46 -7.45 -3.54
CA TYR A 242 9.33 -8.66 -4.33
C TYR A 242 8.96 -8.34 -5.78
N SER A 243 8.07 -7.35 -5.97
CA SER A 243 7.58 -7.01 -7.29
C SER A 243 8.65 -6.39 -8.21
N ASN A 244 9.63 -5.67 -7.65
CA ASN A 244 10.80 -5.18 -8.38
C ASN A 244 12.01 -6.12 -8.30
N ILE A 245 11.83 -7.35 -7.80
CA ILE A 245 12.89 -8.36 -7.73
C ILE A 245 14.10 -7.82 -6.92
N PHE A 246 13.82 -7.03 -5.89
CA PHE A 246 14.81 -6.44 -4.99
C PHE A 246 15.88 -5.59 -5.68
N ILE A 247 15.58 -5.02 -6.87
CA ILE A 247 16.55 -4.27 -7.69
C ILE A 247 17.19 -3.10 -6.94
N ILE A 248 16.47 -2.46 -6.02
CA ILE A 248 16.98 -1.35 -5.20
C ILE A 248 18.16 -1.83 -4.35
N ASN A 249 18.01 -2.97 -3.69
CA ASN A 249 19.04 -3.54 -2.83
C ASN A 249 20.25 -3.95 -3.66
N GLU A 250 20.02 -4.49 -4.85
CA GLU A 250 21.10 -4.90 -5.75
C GLU A 250 21.89 -3.70 -6.30
N LEU A 251 21.22 -2.63 -6.70
CA LEU A 251 21.88 -1.39 -7.12
C LEU A 251 22.71 -0.78 -5.99
N GLU A 252 22.16 -0.72 -4.77
CA GLU A 252 22.90 -0.21 -3.61
C GLU A 252 24.11 -1.10 -3.25
N ARG A 253 23.97 -2.43 -3.39
CA ARG A 253 25.08 -3.38 -3.22
C ARG A 253 26.22 -3.13 -4.21
N LEU A 254 25.88 -2.71 -5.43
CA LEU A 254 26.84 -2.32 -6.48
C LEU A 254 27.40 -0.90 -6.28
N GLY A 255 27.02 -0.19 -5.22
CA GLY A 255 27.51 1.14 -4.91
C GLY A 255 26.78 2.27 -5.64
N VAL A 256 25.55 2.02 -6.11
CA VAL A 256 24.69 3.02 -6.75
C VAL A 256 23.75 3.66 -5.72
N LYS A 257 23.57 4.97 -5.80
CA LYS A 257 22.54 5.70 -5.04
C LYS A 257 21.21 5.59 -5.77
N VAL A 258 20.18 5.08 -5.09
CA VAL A 258 18.86 4.90 -5.69
C VAL A 258 17.88 5.96 -5.20
N GLU A 259 17.28 6.69 -6.14
CA GLU A 259 16.14 7.56 -5.89
C GLU A 259 14.86 6.92 -6.42
N LEU A 260 13.77 7.08 -5.68
CA LEU A 260 12.43 6.76 -6.16
C LEU A 260 11.63 8.04 -6.24
N ALA A 261 10.79 8.14 -7.26
CA ALA A 261 9.72 9.11 -7.28
C ALA A 261 8.81 8.92 -6.05
N SER A 262 8.25 10.02 -5.54
CA SER A 262 7.60 10.03 -4.22
C SER A 262 6.31 9.20 -4.25
N MET A 263 5.98 8.55 -3.14
CA MET A 263 4.66 7.92 -3.00
C MET A 263 3.53 8.96 -3.02
N ARG A 264 3.84 10.24 -2.76
CA ARG A 264 2.89 11.37 -2.77
C ARG A 264 2.50 11.86 -4.16
N GLU A 265 3.04 11.26 -5.23
CA GLU A 265 2.66 11.58 -6.61
C GLU A 265 1.25 11.12 -6.97
N TRP A 266 0.63 10.28 -6.13
CA TRP A 266 -0.68 9.65 -6.34
C TRP A 266 -1.64 9.92 -5.18
#